data_AF-A0A087UD06-F1
#
_entry.id   AF-A0A087UD06-F1
#
_cell.length_a   1.000
_cell.length_b   1.000
_cell.length_c   1.000
_cell.angle_alpha   90.00
_cell.angle_beta   90.00
_cell.angle_gamma   90.00
#
_symmetry.space_group_name_H-M   'P 1'
#
loop_
_entity.id
_entity.type
_entity.pdbx_description
1 polymer ?
#
loop_
_entity_poly.entity_id
_entity_poly.type
_entity_poly.pdbx_seq_one_letter_code
_entity_poly.pdbx_strand_id
1 'polypeptide(L)'
;MALGKICFLLTIACILTLIAENTEARAARPVNVTVYYESLCPDSGRFFAEQLQPTYEVIPSYMKVELVPYGNARYKFQGGKYVFTCQHA
;
A
#
# COMPACT_ATOMS: atom_id res chain seq x y z
N MET A 1 19.09 -37.31 35.87
CA MET A 1 18.63 -37.42 34.46
C MET A 1 17.58 -36.41 34.03
N ALA A 2 16.73 -35.87 34.93
CA ALA A 2 15.70 -34.88 34.57
C ALA A 2 16.25 -33.47 34.28
N LEU A 3 17.26 -33.02 35.05
CA LEU A 3 17.83 -31.67 34.94
C LEU A 3 18.48 -31.39 33.57
N GLY A 4 19.19 -32.38 33.00
CA GLY A 4 19.80 -32.24 31.66
C GLY A 4 18.78 -32.19 30.52
N LYS A 5 17.64 -32.88 30.66
CA LYS A 5 16.54 -32.84 29.69
C LYS A 5 15.81 -31.49 29.73
N ILE A 6 15.61 -30.93 30.92
CA ILE A 6 15.02 -29.60 31.11
C ILE A 6 15.93 -28.53 30.51
N CYS A 7 17.24 -28.60 30.76
CA CYS A 7 18.21 -27.68 30.17
C CYS A 7 18.18 -27.73 28.64
N PHE A 8 18.17 -28.93 28.05
CA PHE A 8 18.13 -29.12 26.60
C PHE A 8 16.85 -28.56 25.96
N LEU A 9 15.69 -28.75 26.62
CA LEU A 9 14.42 -28.18 26.16
C LEU A 9 14.40 -26.64 26.26
N LEU A 10 14.96 -26.07 27.33
CA LEU A 10 15.06 -24.62 27.49
C LEU A 10 15.99 -23.98 26.45
N THR A 11 17.10 -24.66 26.11
CA THR A 11 18.01 -24.18 25.05
C THR A 11 17.36 -24.24 23.67
N ILE A 12 16.59 -25.29 23.35
CA ILE A 12 15.86 -25.39 22.08
C ILE A 12 14.79 -24.30 22.01
N ALA A 13 14.02 -24.09 23.08
CA ALA A 13 13.01 -23.04 23.12
C ALA A 13 13.63 -21.65 22.90
N CYS A 14 14.77 -21.37 23.53
CA CYS A 14 15.50 -20.11 23.37
C CYS A 14 16.04 -19.91 21.94
N ILE A 15 16.58 -20.97 21.33
CA ILE A 15 17.03 -20.94 19.93
C ILE A 15 15.85 -20.72 18.98
N LEU A 16 14.71 -21.37 19.21
CA LEU A 16 13.50 -21.19 18.40
C LEU A 16 12.96 -19.76 18.49
N THR A 17 12.96 -19.13 19.67
CA THR A 17 12.56 -17.73 19.83
C THR A 17 13.53 -16.76 19.15
N LEU A 18 14.85 -17.02 19.25
CA LEU A 18 15.87 -16.21 18.55
C LEU A 18 15.77 -16.30 17.02
N ILE A 19 15.46 -17.49 16.48
CA ILE A 19 15.25 -17.66 15.04
C ILE A 19 13.97 -16.95 14.59
N ALA A 20 12.90 -16.97 15.39
CA ALA A 20 11.63 -16.32 15.07
C ALA A 20 11.78 -14.78 14.94
N GLU A 21 12.54 -14.14 15.84
CA GLU A 21 12.81 -12.69 15.78
C GLU A 21 13.63 -12.30 14.53
N ASN A 22 14.56 -13.15 14.10
CA ASN A 22 15.37 -12.92 12.90
C ASN A 22 14.63 -13.23 11.58
N THR A 23 13.47 -13.91 11.64
CA THR A 23 12.62 -14.20 10.48
C THR A 23 11.57 -13.14 10.18
N GLU A 24 11.44 -12.08 10.99
CA GLU A 24 10.93 -10.83 10.44
C GLU A 24 12.00 -10.29 9.49
N ALA A 25 12.06 -10.89 8.29
CA ALA A 25 12.66 -10.26 7.13
C ALA A 25 12.10 -8.86 7.11
N ARG A 26 12.94 -7.86 7.46
CA ARG A 26 12.57 -6.47 7.69
C ARG A 26 11.75 -5.99 6.51
N ALA A 27 10.43 -6.19 6.58
CA ALA A 27 9.56 -6.01 5.45
C ALA A 27 9.67 -4.53 5.11
N ALA A 28 10.19 -4.23 3.92
CA ALA A 28 10.40 -2.86 3.53
C ALA A 28 9.06 -2.14 3.67
N ARG A 29 9.05 -1.02 4.38
CA ARG A 29 7.83 -0.23 4.56
C ARG A 29 7.26 0.09 3.17
N PRO A 30 5.97 -0.21 2.90
CA PRO A 30 5.39 0.07 1.60
C PRO A 30 5.55 1.55 1.24
N VAL A 31 5.83 1.81 -0.03
CA VAL A 31 5.87 3.16 -0.59
C VAL A 31 4.43 3.65 -0.77
N ASN A 32 4.10 4.80 -0.20
CA ASN A 32 2.81 5.43 -0.42
C ASN A 32 2.78 6.08 -1.81
N VAL A 33 1.75 5.75 -2.60
CA VAL A 33 1.52 6.31 -3.93
C VAL A 33 0.09 6.83 -3.99
N THR A 34 -0.07 8.16 -3.93
CA THR A 34 -1.38 8.81 -4.07
C THR A 34 -1.53 9.36 -5.48
N VAL A 35 -2.60 8.96 -6.17
CA VAL A 35 -2.86 9.32 -7.57
C VAL A 35 -4.10 10.21 -7.64
N TYR A 36 -3.90 11.47 -8.00
CA TYR A 36 -4.97 12.42 -8.32
C TYR A 36 -5.25 12.37 -9.80
N TYR A 37 -6.48 12.02 -10.19
CA TYR A 37 -6.81 11.74 -11.60
C TYR A 37 -8.20 12.24 -11.98
N GLU A 38 -8.45 12.32 -13.30
CA GLU A 38 -9.78 12.56 -13.88
C GLU A 38 -10.22 11.31 -14.63
N SER A 39 -11.41 10.78 -14.34
CA SER A 39 -11.90 9.51 -14.90
C SER A 39 -11.96 9.50 -16.44
N LEU A 40 -12.19 10.66 -17.07
CA LEU A 40 -12.30 10.81 -18.52
C LEU A 40 -11.05 11.41 -19.18
N CYS A 41 -10.00 11.70 -18.42
CA CYS A 41 -8.75 12.20 -19.00
C CYS A 41 -7.95 11.05 -19.64
N PRO A 42 -7.61 11.13 -20.95
CA PRO A 42 -6.85 10.08 -21.63
C PRO A 42 -5.49 9.81 -20.98
N ASP A 43 -4.80 10.85 -20.48
CA ASP A 43 -3.51 10.70 -19.82
C ASP A 43 -3.62 10.01 -18.45
N SER A 44 -4.68 10.30 -17.70
CA SER A 44 -5.00 9.56 -16.48
C SER A 44 -5.20 8.08 -16.81
N GLY A 45 -6.08 7.77 -17.76
CA GLY A 45 -6.34 6.39 -18.20
C GLY A 45 -5.07 5.66 -18.65
N ARG A 46 -4.21 6.33 -19.44
CA ARG A 46 -2.93 5.79 -19.90
C ARG A 46 -1.98 5.49 -18.74
N PHE A 47 -1.86 6.38 -17.75
CA PHE A 47 -1.05 6.12 -16.56
C PHE A 47 -1.52 4.88 -15.79
N PHE A 48 -2.84 4.70 -15.62
CA PHE A 48 -3.38 3.49 -14.99
C PHE A 48 -3.01 2.23 -15.76
N ALA A 49 -3.27 2.22 -17.07
CA ALA A 49 -3.10 1.05 -17.93
C ALA A 49 -1.63 0.66 -18.14
N GLU A 50 -0.76 1.64 -18.37
CA GLU A 50 0.63 1.40 -18.79
C GLU A 50 1.63 1.42 -17.63
N GLN A 51 1.28 2.01 -16.48
CA GLN A 51 2.24 2.21 -15.39
C GLN A 51 1.74 1.69 -14.05
N LEU A 52 0.63 2.22 -13.53
CA LEU A 52 0.21 1.93 -12.15
C LEU A 52 -0.23 0.46 -11.99
N GLN A 53 -1.16 0.00 -12.82
CA GLN A 53 -1.68 -1.36 -12.75
C GLN A 53 -0.58 -2.41 -12.93
N PRO A 54 0.23 -2.41 -14.01
CA PRO A 54 1.26 -3.42 -14.18
C PRO A 54 2.31 -3.39 -13.06
N THR A 55 2.66 -2.22 -12.53
CA THR A 55 3.59 -2.13 -11.40
C THR A 55 2.98 -2.73 -10.13
N TYR A 56 1.71 -2.42 -9.82
CA TYR A 56 1.03 -2.93 -8.64
C TYR A 56 0.83 -4.45 -8.69
N GLU A 57 0.61 -5.02 -9.87
CA GLU A 57 0.52 -6.48 -10.06
C GLU A 57 1.85 -7.19 -9.74
N VAL A 58 3.00 -6.55 -10.00
CA VAL A 58 4.32 -7.14 -9.76
C VAL A 58 4.78 -6.97 -8.31
N ILE A 59 4.50 -5.84 -7.67
CA ILE A 59 4.99 -5.50 -6.32
C ILE A 59 3.92 -4.99 -5.34
N PRO A 60 2.77 -5.68 -5.18
CA PRO A 60 1.65 -5.16 -4.40
C PRO A 60 1.99 -4.97 -2.90
N SER A 61 2.86 -5.81 -2.33
CA SER A 61 3.28 -5.72 -0.93
C SER A 61 4.21 -4.55 -0.63
N TYR A 62 4.80 -3.93 -1.67
CA TYR A 62 5.73 -2.82 -1.54
C TYR A 62 5.08 -1.46 -1.81
N MET A 63 3.79 -1.42 -2.14
CA MET A 63 3.07 -0.21 -2.50
C MET A 63 1.78 -0.08 -1.72
N LYS A 64 1.53 1.10 -1.15
CA LYS A 64 0.22 1.49 -0.64
C LYS A 64 -0.36 2.54 -1.57
N VAL A 65 -1.32 2.13 -2.39
CA VAL A 65 -1.93 2.99 -3.40
C VAL A 65 -3.19 3.66 -2.86
N GLU A 66 -3.31 4.96 -3.06
CA GLU A 66 -4.50 5.77 -2.78
C GLU A 66 -4.96 6.45 -4.07
N LEU A 67 -6.24 6.31 -4.42
CA LEU A 67 -6.81 6.88 -5.64
C LEU A 67 -7.77 8.02 -5.28
N VAL A 68 -7.51 9.22 -5.81
CA VAL A 68 -8.30 10.42 -5.54
C VAL A 68 -8.93 10.93 -6.85
N PRO A 69 -10.21 10.59 -7.13
CA PRO A 69 -10.90 11.03 -8.33
C PRO A 69 -11.34 12.49 -8.20
N TYR A 70 -10.48 13.41 -8.65
CA TYR A 70 -10.76 14.85 -8.64
C TYR A 70 -10.05 15.54 -9.80
N GLY A 71 -8.72 15.37 -9.88
CA GLY A 71 -7.89 15.91 -10.95
C GLY A 71 -8.06 17.42 -11.11
N ASN A 72 -8.40 17.89 -12.32
CA ASN A 72 -8.59 19.31 -12.60
C ASN A 72 -10.03 19.82 -12.42
N ALA A 73 -10.88 19.06 -11.73
CA ALA A 73 -12.20 19.57 -11.36
C ALA A 73 -12.06 20.87 -10.54
N ARG A 74 -13.04 21.76 -10.70
CA ARG A 74 -13.19 22.97 -9.87
C ARG A 74 -14.53 22.88 -9.15
N TYR A 75 -14.61 23.46 -7.96
CA TYR A 75 -15.88 23.56 -7.24
C TYR A 75 -16.22 25.00 -6.89
N LYS A 76 -17.52 25.24 -6.71
CA LYS A 76 -18.06 26.48 -6.14
C LYS A 76 -19.15 26.13 -5.13
N PHE A 77 -19.26 26.90 -4.05
CA PHE A 77 -20.36 26.78 -3.10
C PHE A 77 -21.50 27.71 -3.54
N GLN A 78 -22.64 27.16 -3.93
CA GLN A 78 -23.79 27.92 -4.45
C GLN A 78 -25.09 27.27 -3.99
N GLY A 79 -26.01 28.06 -3.43
CA GLY A 79 -27.31 27.57 -2.98
C GLY A 79 -27.22 26.49 -1.89
N GLY A 80 -26.24 26.62 -0.97
CA GLY A 80 -26.06 25.67 0.13
C GLY A 80 -25.38 24.35 -0.25
N LYS A 81 -24.88 24.20 -1.48
CA LYS A 81 -24.22 22.99 -1.97
C LYS A 81 -22.91 23.28 -2.70
N TYR A 82 -22.02 22.31 -2.70
CA TYR A 82 -20.87 22.29 -3.60
C TYR A 82 -21.30 21.85 -5.00
N VAL A 83 -20.94 22.65 -6.01
CA VAL A 83 -21.15 22.36 -7.42
C VAL A 83 -19.78 22.17 -8.05
N PHE A 84 -19.56 21.01 -8.65
CA PHE A 84 -18.31 20.64 -9.31
C PHE A 84 -18.42 20.83 -10.83
N THR A 85 -17.32 21.22 -11.45
CA THR A 85 -17.17 21.36 -12.91
C THR A 85 -15.87 20.68 -13.32
N CYS A 86 -15.99 19.68 -14.17
CA CYS A 86 -14.88 18.92 -14.72
C CYS A 86 -14.46 19.48 -16.09
N GLN A 87 -13.23 19.19 -16.52
CA GLN A 87 -12.78 19.55 -17.88
C GLN A 87 -13.42 18.65 -18.95
N HIS A 88 -13.59 17.38 -18.60
CA HIS A 88 -14.18 16.34 -19.43
C HIS A 88 -15.49 15.90 -18.77
N ALA A 89 -16.61 16.00 -19.49
CA ALA A 89 -17.95 15.70 -19.00
C ALA A 89 -18.50 14.43 -19.65
#